data_AF-A0A640S6E9-F1
#
_entry.id   AF-A0A640S6E9-F1
#
_cell.length_a   1.000
_cell.length_b   1.000
_cell.length_c   1.000
_cell.angle_alpha   90.00
_cell.angle_beta   90.00
_cell.angle_gamma   90.00
#
_symmetry.space_group_name_H-M   'P 1'
#
loop_
_entity.id
_entity.type
_entity.pdbx_description
1 polymer ?
#
loop_
_entity_poly.entity_id
_entity_poly.type
_entity_poly.pdbx_seq_one_letter_code
_entity_poly.pdbx_strand_id
1 'polypeptide(L)'
;MDWEGWGTAPSGYDAANLYLHSLPVPDLAERVRKEFSHILDTSTGRVGELTACTEILPAAPRVPFYADLADAVRGRRETAAKPWRRRPNVCVSSRSARST
;
A
#
# COMPACT_ATOMS: atom_id res chain seq x y z
N MET A 1 -4.52 24.75 2.53
CA MET A 1 -4.08 23.42 2.04
C MET A 1 -2.68 23.19 2.58
N ASP A 2 -2.42 22.03 3.17
CA ASP A 2 -1.25 21.69 4.00
C ASP A 2 -0.11 21.00 3.21
N TRP A 3 0.27 21.57 2.06
CA TRP A 3 1.27 21.01 1.14
C TRP A 3 2.68 20.79 1.73
N GLU A 4 2.89 21.03 3.04
CA GLU A 4 4.13 20.81 3.77
C GLU A 4 4.61 19.34 3.72
N GLY A 5 3.69 18.39 3.53
CA GLY A 5 4.01 16.96 3.39
C GLY A 5 4.18 16.46 1.94
N TRP A 6 4.03 17.32 0.92
CA TRP A 6 4.12 16.87 -0.48
C TRP A 6 5.56 16.61 -0.92
N GLY A 7 5.80 15.48 -1.58
CA GLY A 7 7.12 15.11 -2.04
C GLY A 7 7.14 13.77 -2.78
N THR A 8 8.34 13.27 -3.05
CA THR A 8 8.51 11.96 -3.68
C THR A 8 8.29 10.85 -2.66
N ALA A 9 7.38 9.93 -2.98
CA ALA A 9 7.12 8.74 -2.20
C ALA A 9 7.14 7.49 -3.09
N PRO A 10 7.28 6.29 -2.52
CA PRO A 10 7.13 5.04 -3.28
C PRO A 10 5.75 4.97 -3.96
N SER A 11 5.71 4.35 -5.13
CA SER A 11 4.45 4.15 -5.85
C SER A 11 3.42 3.42 -4.97
N GLY A 12 2.20 3.96 -4.90
CA GLY A 12 1.11 3.45 -4.09
C GLY A 12 1.11 3.88 -2.62
N TYR A 13 2.07 4.70 -2.20
CA TYR A 13 2.09 5.29 -0.86
C TYR A 13 0.81 6.06 -0.54
N ASP A 14 0.35 6.98 -1.41
CA ASP A 14 -0.85 7.77 -1.14
C ASP A 14 -2.13 6.91 -1.05
N ALA A 15 -2.27 5.96 -1.98
CA ALA A 15 -3.38 5.01 -1.98
C ALA A 15 -3.35 4.13 -0.72
N ALA A 16 -2.15 3.75 -0.26
CA ALA A 16 -2.00 3.00 0.96
C ALA A 16 -2.32 3.85 2.19
N ASN A 17 -1.91 5.11 2.22
CA ASN A 17 -2.20 6.02 3.32
C ASN A 17 -3.72 6.18 3.46
N LEU A 18 -4.43 6.43 2.35
CA LEU A 18 -5.89 6.47 2.34
C LEU A 18 -6.52 5.16 2.83
N TYR A 19 -5.98 4.02 2.42
CA TYR A 19 -6.45 2.71 2.86
C TYR A 19 -6.22 2.45 4.36
N LEU A 20 -5.02 2.73 4.87
CA LEU A 20 -4.69 2.50 6.29
C LEU A 20 -5.53 3.39 7.22
N HIS A 21 -5.77 4.64 6.84
CA HIS A 21 -6.61 5.56 7.62
C HIS A 21 -8.10 5.24 7.57
N SER A 22 -8.55 4.46 6.58
CA SER A 22 -9.94 4.01 6.50
C SER A 22 -10.21 2.71 7.26
N LEU A 23 -9.17 2.00 7.74
CA LEU A 23 -9.32 0.72 8.46
C LEU A 23 -10.31 0.74 9.64
N PRO A 24 -10.47 1.83 10.43
CA PRO A 24 -11.49 1.89 11.49
C PRO A 24 -12.94 1.83 10.99
N VAL A 25 -13.17 2.08 9.69
CA VAL A 25 -14.48 2.07 9.05
C VAL A 25 -14.48 0.99 7.96
N PRO A 26 -14.89 -0.25 8.27
CA PRO A 26 -14.71 -1.40 7.37
C PRO A 26 -15.26 -1.19 5.96
N ASP A 27 -16.49 -0.68 5.83
CA ASP A 27 -17.13 -0.42 4.53
C ASP A 27 -16.32 0.55 3.67
N LEU A 28 -15.70 1.57 4.30
CA LEU A 28 -14.84 2.52 3.62
C LEU A 28 -13.52 1.86 3.22
N ALA A 29 -12.90 1.10 4.13
CA ALA A 29 -11.66 0.39 3.86
C ALA A 29 -11.81 -0.59 2.69
N GLU A 30 -12.91 -1.32 2.62
CA GLU A 30 -13.24 -2.23 1.52
C GLU A 30 -13.39 -1.48 0.19
N ARG A 31 -14.12 -0.35 0.21
CA ARG A 31 -14.29 0.49 -0.98
C ARG A 31 -12.94 1.03 -1.46
N VAL A 32 -12.14 1.62 -0.57
CA VAL A 32 -10.79 2.13 -0.92
C VAL A 32 -9.94 0.99 -1.47
N ARG A 33 -9.94 -0.18 -0.84
CA ARG A 33 -9.18 -1.34 -1.31
C ARG A 33 -9.61 -1.77 -2.71
N LYS A 34 -10.91 -1.77 -3.00
CA LYS A 34 -11.46 -2.15 -4.31
C LYS A 34 -11.05 -1.15 -5.38
N GLU A 35 -11.29 0.15 -5.16
CA GLU A 35 -11.00 1.20 -6.13
C GLU A 35 -9.49 1.27 -6.45
N PHE A 36 -8.64 1.15 -5.43
CA PHE A 36 -7.19 1.21 -5.59
C PHE A 36 -6.52 -0.16 -5.75
N SER A 37 -7.28 -1.23 -6.00
CA SER A 37 -6.75 -2.59 -6.19
C SER A 37 -5.65 -2.64 -7.26
N HIS A 38 -5.84 -1.94 -8.37
CA HIS A 38 -4.88 -1.82 -9.47
C HIS A 38 -3.51 -1.24 -9.05
N ILE A 39 -3.43 -0.53 -7.93
CA ILE A 39 -2.18 -0.02 -7.33
C ILE A 39 -1.75 -0.94 -6.19
N LEU A 40 -2.64 -1.21 -5.24
CA LEU A 40 -2.31 -1.86 -3.98
C LEU A 40 -2.16 -3.40 -4.07
N ASP A 41 -2.50 -4.01 -5.20
CA ASP A 41 -2.22 -5.43 -5.51
C ASP A 41 -0.90 -5.63 -6.26
N THR A 42 -0.14 -4.55 -6.51
CA THR A 42 1.16 -4.61 -7.18
C THR A 42 2.32 -4.75 -6.19
N SER A 43 3.47 -5.22 -6.66
CA SER A 43 4.68 -5.29 -5.83
C SER A 43 5.16 -3.92 -5.37
N THR A 44 4.99 -2.89 -6.21
CA THR A 44 5.37 -1.51 -5.87
C THR A 44 4.39 -0.89 -4.89
N GLY A 45 3.08 -1.06 -5.09
CA GLY A 45 2.06 -0.59 -4.15
C GLY A 45 2.20 -1.21 -2.76
N ARG A 46 2.66 -2.45 -2.69
CA ARG A 46 3.00 -3.12 -1.43
C ARG A 46 4.20 -2.47 -0.72
N VAL A 47 5.20 -1.98 -1.44
CA VAL A 47 6.29 -1.18 -0.85
C VAL A 47 5.72 0.11 -0.28
N GLY A 48 4.87 0.83 -1.03
CA GLY A 48 4.19 2.03 -0.54
C GLY A 48 3.36 1.76 0.72
N GLU A 49 2.67 0.63 0.78
CA GLU A 49 1.88 0.22 1.94
C GLU A 49 2.73 -0.09 3.18
N LEU A 50 3.86 -0.78 3.00
CA LEU A 50 4.81 -1.02 4.09
C LEU A 50 5.46 0.29 4.56
N THR A 51 5.78 1.21 3.64
CA THR A 51 6.30 2.54 3.98
C THR A 51 5.30 3.32 4.84
N ALA A 52 4.03 3.39 4.45
CA ALA A 52 3.00 4.04 5.25
C ALA A 52 2.84 3.38 6.63
N CYS A 53 2.89 2.05 6.72
CA CYS A 53 2.89 1.35 8.00
C CYS A 53 4.07 1.76 8.91
N THR A 54 5.25 2.02 8.34
CA THR A 54 6.44 2.45 9.11
C THR A 54 6.36 3.88 9.62
N GLU A 55 5.43 4.69 9.13
CA GLU A 55 5.20 6.04 9.66
C GLU A 55 4.15 6.04 10.76
N ILE A 56 3.04 5.33 10.54
CA ILE A 56 1.92 5.28 11.49
C ILE A 56 2.31 4.56 12.78
N LEU A 57 2.93 3.37 12.69
CA LEU A 57 3.18 2.52 13.86
C LEU A 57 4.16 3.14 14.88
N PRO A 58 5.28 3.77 14.48
CA PRO A 58 6.16 4.45 15.43
C PRO A 58 5.57 5.74 16.01
N ALA A 59 4.64 6.38 15.30
CA ALA A 59 3.97 7.59 15.75
C ALA A 59 2.81 7.31 16.73
N ALA A 60 2.16 6.15 16.62
CA ALA A 60 1.01 5.76 17.45
C ALA A 60 1.17 5.94 18.97
N PRO A 61 2.34 5.66 19.60
CA PRO A 61 2.50 5.89 21.04
C PRO A 61 2.56 7.37 21.46
N ARG A 62 2.76 8.29 20.51
CA ARG A 62 2.99 9.73 20.78
C ARG A 62 1.88 10.62 20.26
N VAL A 63 1.09 10.13 19.30
CA VAL A 63 0.06 10.90 18.61
C VAL A 63 -1.28 10.18 18.77
N PRO A 64 -2.23 10.72 19.56
CA PRO A 64 -3.51 10.06 19.83
C PRO A 64 -4.28 9.65 18.58
N PHE A 65 -4.21 10.46 17.51
CA PHE A 65 -4.83 10.15 16.22
C PHE A 65 -4.36 8.80 15.63
N TYR A 66 -3.09 8.44 15.79
CA TYR A 66 -2.54 7.17 15.28
C TYR A 66 -2.74 6.00 16.24
N ALA A 67 -3.12 6.25 17.50
CA ALA A 67 -3.35 5.19 18.48
C ALA A 67 -4.52 4.29 18.04
N ASP A 68 -5.61 4.89 17.56
CA ASP A 68 -6.81 4.18 17.10
C ASP A 68 -6.56 3.34 15.83
N LEU A 69 -5.49 3.64 15.09
CA LEU A 69 -5.10 2.92 13.88
C LEU A 69 -4.14 1.74 14.16
N ALA A 70 -3.45 1.75 15.30
CA ALA A 70 -2.26 0.94 15.52
C ALA A 70 -2.49 -0.57 15.36
N ASP A 71 -3.59 -1.10 15.90
CA ASP A 71 -3.89 -2.53 15.87
C ASP A 71 -4.27 -2.99 14.45
N ALA A 72 -5.13 -2.23 13.77
CA ALA A 72 -5.54 -2.53 12.41
C ALA A 72 -4.35 -2.46 11.43
N VAL A 73 -3.51 -1.44 11.56
CA VAL A 73 -2.30 -1.26 10.75
C VAL A 73 -1.28 -2.38 11.02
N ARG A 74 -1.16 -2.86 12.26
CA ARG A 74 -0.26 -3.99 12.58
C ARG A 74 -0.72 -5.28 11.89
N GLY A 75 -2.00 -5.62 11.98
CA GLY A 75 -2.55 -6.79 11.28
C GLY A 75 -2.41 -6.66 9.76
N ARG A 76 -2.57 -5.44 9.23
CA ARG A 76 -2.38 -5.20 7.82
C ARG A 76 -0.92 -5.35 7.38
N ARG A 77 0.03 -4.78 8.14
CA ARG A 77 1.47 -4.91 7.90
C ARG A 77 1.89 -6.37 7.83
N GLU A 78 1.38 -7.22 8.72
CA GLU A 78 1.69 -8.65 8.72
C GLU A 78 1.24 -9.31 7.42
N THR A 79 0.03 -9.00 6.95
CA THR A 79 -0.49 -9.48 5.67
C THR A 79 0.36 -8.98 4.50
N ALA A 80 0.70 -7.69 4.51
CA ALA A 80 1.58 -7.04 3.55
C ALA A 80 3.06 -7.38 3.74
N ALA A 81 3.46 -8.18 4.74
CA ALA A 81 4.83 -8.66 4.93
C ALA A 81 5.00 -10.13 4.51
N LYS A 82 3.92 -10.91 4.38
CA LYS A 82 3.97 -12.33 3.95
C LYS A 82 4.67 -12.51 2.59
N PRO A 83 5.62 -13.45 2.44
CA PRO A 83 6.39 -13.61 1.20
C PRO A 83 5.51 -13.57 -0.04
N TRP A 84 5.80 -12.65 -0.95
CA TRP A 84 5.10 -12.56 -2.23
C TRP A 84 5.31 -13.88 -2.99
N ARG A 85 4.23 -14.63 -3.24
CA ARG A 85 4.31 -15.76 -4.17
C ARG A 85 4.49 -15.16 -5.57
N ARG A 86 5.62 -15.47 -6.23
CA ARG A 86 5.79 -15.16 -7.65
C ARG A 86 4.59 -15.72 -8.41
N ARG A 87 3.77 -14.87 -9.03
CA ARG A 87 2.89 -15.36 -10.10
C ARG A 87 3.80 -15.88 -11.21
N PRO A 88 3.51 -17.03 -11.84
CA PRO A 88 4.24 -17.44 -13.03
C PRO A 88 4.13 -16.31 -14.04
N ASN A 89 5.29 -15.89 -14.56
CA ASN A 89 5.46 -14.79 -15.49
C ASN A 89 4.33 -14.81 -16.53
N VAL A 90 3.55 -13.73 -16.63
CA VAL A 90 2.82 -13.48 -17.87
C VAL A 90 3.92 -13.40 -18.94
N CYS A 91 3.83 -14.29 -19.92
CA CYS A 91 4.76 -14.38 -21.01
C CYS A 91 4.78 -13.02 -21.72
N VAL A 92 5.83 -12.22 -21.53
CA VAL A 92 6.13 -11.14 -22.46
C VAL A 92 6.54 -11.86 -23.73
N SER A 93 5.60 -11.98 -24.68
CA SER A 93 5.87 -12.52 -25.99
C SER A 93 7.02 -11.73 -26.60
N SER A 94 8.19 -12.36 -26.68
CA SER A 94 9.29 -11.87 -27.49
C SER A 94 8.84 -11.89 -28.95
N ARG A 95 8.45 -10.73 -29.49
CA ARG A 95 8.46 -10.56 -30.95
C ARG A 95 9.91 -10.41 -31.38
N SER A 96 10.55 -11.54 -31.60
CA SER A 96 11.62 -11.64 -32.57
C SER A 96 11.00 -11.52 -33.95
N ALA A 97 11.27 -10.42 -34.64
CA ALA A 97 11.20 -10.36 -36.09
C ALA A 97 12.49 -9.70 -36.58
N ARG A 98 13.54 -10.52 -36.69
CA ARG A 98 14.61 -10.34 -37.66
C ARG A 98 14.17 -11.10 -38.92
N SER A 99 14.18 -10.41 -40.07
CA SER A 99 14.12 -10.90 -41.46
C SER A 99 13.73 -9.67 -42.30
N THR A 100 14.40 -9.24 -43.37
CA THR A 100 15.55 -9.72 -44.15
C THR A 100 16.10 -8.50 -44.88
#